data_AF-A0A858RQL1-F1
#
_entry.id   AF-A0A858RQL1-F1
#
_cell.length_a   1.000
_cell.length_b   1.000
_cell.length_c   1.000
_cell.angle_alpha   90.00
_cell.angle_beta   90.00
_cell.angle_gamma   90.00
#
_symmetry.space_group_name_H-M   'P 1'
#
loop_
_entity.id
_entity.type
_entity.pdbx_description
1 polymer ?
#
loop_
_entity_poly.entity_id
_entity_poly.type
_entity_poly.pdbx_seq_one_letter_code
_entity_poly.pdbx_strand_id
1 'polypeptide(L)'
;MKTTLHAILSTALVSAAWSIESPPGYYIDGSNVLPAPVGTYVPTANATTVTNCEPGYYTPFPGMSAPVPASPGYYVANAGSASQTPAPAGSYVSGSAATGPTLCNSGYYTPVPGMSEPIAASPGYVVAGKGASAQTPVPPGFFAANAGAAAGTPASPGSYAPVAGMREAILASPGYVVASPGMSTQTPALPGRVVPNAGATVSSIAPAGKYAPVGGMQEAIPASPGYFVPAPGATSQTPAPAGSVVGSPGASSPTLASPGYYAPVAGMSAAIPAPAGTYVNATGATSPSTPPPGFTTYANGSSSYVPIGTVTLISYILDPGGSCTFSWNTEAGQTYGVFMSNNLLEWIEIASVPGTGSPATKNVTAPTPDAGKRFFRVIATPTP
;
A
#
# COMPACT_ATOMS: atom_id res chain seq x y z
N MET A 1 -103.03 -29.00 83.83
CA MET A 1 -103.07 -30.25 83.04
C MET A 1 -101.62 -30.71 82.85
N LYS A 2 -101.18 -31.81 83.50
CA LYS A 2 -100.78 -33.08 82.85
C LYS A 2 -99.92 -32.84 81.58
N THR A 3 -98.69 -33.32 81.38
CA THR A 3 -97.94 -34.48 81.91
C THR A 3 -96.52 -34.45 81.31
N THR A 4 -95.51 -34.83 82.11
CA THR A 4 -94.33 -35.69 81.83
C THR A 4 -93.56 -35.64 80.49
N LEU A 5 -92.24 -35.41 80.56
CA LEU A 5 -91.25 -36.28 79.88
C LEU A 5 -89.82 -36.19 80.50
N HIS A 6 -89.37 -37.34 81.02
CA HIS A 6 -88.01 -37.92 81.12
C HIS A 6 -86.80 -37.02 80.82
N ALA A 7 -85.87 -36.80 81.75
CA ALA A 7 -84.83 -37.70 82.28
C ALA A 7 -83.52 -37.66 81.48
N ILE A 8 -82.43 -37.44 82.24
CA ILE A 8 -81.02 -37.72 81.94
C ILE A 8 -80.37 -36.81 80.89
N LEU A 9 -79.53 -35.89 81.37
CA LEU A 9 -78.13 -35.70 80.93
C LEU A 9 -77.50 -34.84 82.05
N SER A 10 -77.01 -35.46 83.14
CA SER A 10 -75.67 -36.03 83.20
C SER A 10 -74.63 -35.07 82.62
N THR A 11 -73.92 -34.42 83.54
CA THR A 11 -72.61 -33.79 83.38
C THR A 11 -71.92 -34.07 82.05
N ALA A 12 -72.05 -33.11 81.14
CA ALA A 12 -71.09 -32.89 80.06
C ALA A 12 -71.02 -31.38 79.84
N LEU A 13 -70.53 -30.65 80.85
CA LEU A 13 -69.60 -29.57 80.55
C LEU A 13 -68.40 -30.26 79.90
N VAL A 14 -68.54 -30.63 78.63
CA VAL A 14 -67.40 -30.66 77.74
C VAL A 14 -66.93 -29.21 77.82
N SER A 15 -65.86 -28.98 78.57
CA SER A 15 -64.97 -27.90 78.23
C SER A 15 -64.62 -28.16 76.77
N ALA A 16 -65.41 -27.61 75.85
CA ALA A 16 -64.88 -27.26 74.56
C ALA A 16 -63.78 -26.28 74.95
N ALA A 17 -62.57 -26.79 75.15
CA ALA A 17 -61.40 -25.96 75.00
C ALA A 17 -61.61 -25.39 73.61
N TRP A 18 -61.97 -24.11 73.53
CA TRP A 18 -62.01 -23.41 72.26
C TRP A 18 -60.58 -23.50 71.74
N SER A 19 -60.29 -24.50 70.92
CA SER A 19 -59.00 -24.67 70.31
C SER A 19 -58.87 -23.53 69.32
N ILE A 20 -57.97 -22.61 69.62
CA ILE A 20 -57.67 -21.51 68.73
C ILE A 20 -57.06 -22.10 67.46
N GLU A 21 -57.74 -21.91 66.33
CA GLU A 21 -57.27 -22.38 65.02
C GLU A 21 -56.64 -21.22 64.25
N SER A 22 -55.57 -21.51 63.51
CA SER A 22 -54.93 -20.56 62.61
C SER A 22 -54.76 -21.18 61.22
N PRO A 23 -55.12 -20.47 60.14
CA PRO A 23 -54.84 -20.93 58.78
C PRO A 23 -53.34 -20.81 58.45
N PRO A 24 -52.84 -21.49 57.39
CA PRO A 24 -51.50 -21.25 56.87
C PRO A 24 -51.24 -19.75 56.64
N GLY A 25 -50.02 -19.31 56.93
CA GLY A 25 -49.63 -17.91 56.97
C GLY A 25 -49.82 -17.24 58.34
N TYR A 26 -50.50 -17.86 59.30
CA TYR A 26 -50.69 -17.34 60.65
C TYR A 26 -50.19 -18.33 61.71
N TYR A 27 -49.69 -17.83 62.84
CA TYR A 27 -49.23 -18.64 63.97
C TYR A 27 -49.94 -18.25 65.27
N ILE A 28 -50.00 -19.21 66.20
CA ILE A 28 -50.61 -19.06 67.52
C ILE A 28 -49.53 -18.69 68.53
N ASP A 29 -49.65 -17.51 69.13
CA ASP A 29 -48.81 -17.06 70.24
C ASP A 29 -49.69 -16.77 71.47
N GLY A 30 -49.60 -17.66 72.47
CA GLY A 30 -50.52 -17.67 73.60
C GLY A 30 -51.97 -17.89 73.16
N SER A 31 -52.79 -16.84 73.24
CA SER A 31 -54.21 -16.84 72.83
C SER A 31 -54.48 -15.96 71.60
N ASN A 32 -53.44 -15.53 70.89
CA ASN A 32 -53.56 -14.67 69.70
C ASN A 32 -53.19 -15.44 68.43
N VAL A 33 -53.93 -15.17 67.35
CA VAL A 33 -53.56 -15.59 65.99
C VAL A 33 -52.90 -14.40 65.29
N LEU A 34 -51.61 -14.52 64.99
CA LEU A 34 -50.82 -13.46 64.39
C LEU A 34 -50.38 -13.85 62.98
N PRO A 35 -50.39 -12.92 62.00
CA PRO A 35 -49.82 -13.20 60.69
C PRO A 35 -48.31 -13.42 60.83
N ALA A 36 -47.76 -14.35 60.04
CA ALA A 36 -46.32 -14.49 59.90
C ALA A 36 -45.72 -13.13 59.49
N PRO A 37 -44.75 -12.56 60.24
CA PRO A 37 -44.12 -11.31 59.86
C PRO A 37 -43.35 -11.45 58.54
N VAL A 38 -43.09 -10.33 57.86
CA VAL A 38 -42.28 -10.31 56.63
C VAL A 38 -40.92 -10.98 56.87
N GLY A 39 -40.42 -11.69 55.86
CA GLY A 39 -39.24 -12.54 55.98
C GLY A 39 -39.49 -13.92 56.59
N THR A 40 -40.68 -14.19 57.13
CA THR A 40 -41.08 -15.52 57.60
C THR A 40 -42.32 -16.02 56.87
N TYR A 41 -42.60 -17.32 56.99
CA TYR A 41 -43.81 -17.96 56.47
C TYR A 41 -44.28 -19.10 57.38
N VAL A 42 -45.55 -19.46 57.25
CA VAL A 42 -46.16 -20.57 57.99
C VAL A 42 -46.87 -21.52 57.01
N PRO A 43 -46.29 -22.70 56.70
CA PRO A 43 -46.80 -23.58 55.65
C PRO A 43 -48.05 -24.38 56.07
N THR A 44 -48.24 -24.61 57.36
CA THR A 44 -49.29 -25.48 57.90
C THR A 44 -50.20 -24.73 58.87
N ALA A 45 -51.47 -25.10 58.90
CA ALA A 45 -52.42 -24.58 59.89
C ALA A 45 -51.99 -24.92 61.33
N ASN A 46 -52.46 -24.13 62.29
CA ASN A 46 -52.29 -24.35 63.73
C ASN A 46 -50.82 -24.36 64.19
N ALA A 47 -49.92 -23.72 63.44
CA ALA A 47 -48.53 -23.60 63.83
C ALA A 47 -48.37 -22.66 65.04
N THR A 48 -47.44 -22.96 65.93
CA THR A 48 -47.09 -22.11 67.10
C THR A 48 -45.79 -21.33 66.89
N THR A 49 -45.14 -21.53 65.73
CA THR A 49 -43.87 -20.90 65.37
C THR A 49 -43.89 -20.49 63.90
N VAL A 50 -42.98 -19.60 63.53
CA VAL A 50 -42.78 -19.14 62.16
C VAL A 50 -41.47 -19.68 61.61
N THR A 51 -41.42 -19.91 60.30
CA THR A 51 -40.20 -20.37 59.60
C THR A 51 -39.59 -19.19 58.85
N ASN A 52 -38.29 -18.94 59.03
CA ASN A 52 -37.58 -17.95 58.21
C ASN A 52 -37.56 -18.40 56.75
N CYS A 53 -37.75 -17.46 55.82
CA CYS A 53 -37.45 -17.73 54.42
C CYS A 53 -35.99 -18.18 54.29
N GLU A 54 -35.73 -19.24 53.52
CA GLU A 54 -34.37 -19.66 53.21
C GLU A 54 -33.70 -18.69 52.22
N PRO A 55 -32.35 -18.59 52.19
CA PRO A 55 -31.65 -17.82 51.16
C PRO A 55 -32.15 -18.18 49.75
N GLY A 56 -32.27 -17.16 48.90
CA GLY A 56 -32.93 -17.28 47.60
C GLY A 56 -34.42 -16.97 47.63
N TYR A 57 -35.07 -16.94 48.80
CA TYR A 57 -36.50 -16.67 48.91
C TYR A 57 -36.82 -15.55 49.91
N TYR A 58 -37.96 -14.88 49.72
CA TYR A 58 -38.41 -13.78 50.56
C TYR A 58 -39.93 -13.75 50.70
N THR A 59 -40.44 -13.13 51.75
CA THR A 59 -41.87 -12.82 51.91
C THR A 59 -42.06 -11.32 52.09
N PRO A 60 -42.55 -10.59 51.07
CA PRO A 60 -42.68 -9.14 51.14
C PRO A 60 -43.89 -8.66 51.95
N PHE A 61 -44.84 -9.55 52.22
CA PHE A 61 -46.08 -9.22 52.92
C PHE A 61 -46.26 -10.11 54.16
N PRO A 62 -46.89 -9.60 55.24
CA PRO A 62 -47.29 -10.44 56.36
C PRO A 62 -48.32 -11.50 55.94
N GLY A 63 -48.39 -12.60 56.69
CA GLY A 63 -49.44 -13.60 56.51
C GLY A 63 -49.19 -14.60 55.38
N MET A 64 -47.97 -14.68 54.84
CA MET A 64 -47.64 -15.57 53.73
C MET A 64 -47.46 -17.02 54.20
N SER A 65 -48.09 -17.95 53.49
CA SER A 65 -47.99 -19.39 53.76
C SER A 65 -46.82 -20.08 53.05
N ALA A 66 -46.21 -19.43 52.06
CA ALA A 66 -45.04 -19.92 51.35
C ALA A 66 -44.17 -18.73 50.93
N PRO A 67 -42.83 -18.91 50.84
CA PRO A 67 -41.94 -17.85 50.44
C PRO A 67 -41.87 -17.73 48.90
N VAL A 68 -41.55 -16.53 48.41
CA VAL A 68 -41.43 -16.23 46.98
C VAL A 68 -39.96 -16.31 46.57
N PRO A 69 -39.59 -17.03 45.49
CA PRO A 69 -38.21 -17.04 45.03
C PRO A 69 -37.80 -15.67 44.51
N ALA A 70 -36.54 -15.30 44.70
CA ALA A 70 -35.95 -14.16 44.01
C ALA A 70 -36.11 -14.33 42.49
N SER A 71 -36.54 -13.29 41.79
CA SER A 71 -36.70 -13.29 40.33
C SER A 71 -35.34 -13.13 39.62
N PRO A 72 -35.19 -13.56 38.36
CA PRO A 72 -34.00 -13.26 37.56
C PRO A 72 -33.64 -11.77 37.61
N GLY A 73 -32.34 -11.48 37.69
CA GLY A 73 -31.79 -10.15 37.97
C GLY A 73 -31.69 -9.80 39.46
N TYR A 74 -32.24 -10.61 40.36
CA TYR A 74 -32.25 -10.36 41.80
C TYR A 74 -31.79 -11.59 42.60
N TYR A 75 -31.30 -11.36 43.82
CA TYR A 75 -30.86 -12.40 44.74
C TYR A 75 -31.29 -12.10 46.18
N VAL A 76 -31.32 -13.14 47.02
CA VAL A 76 -31.56 -13.03 48.47
C VAL A 76 -30.46 -13.78 49.19
N ALA A 77 -29.51 -13.07 49.80
CA ALA A 77 -28.34 -13.68 50.42
C ALA A 77 -28.63 -14.33 51.79
N ASN A 78 -29.54 -13.73 52.55
CA ASN A 78 -29.75 -14.09 53.95
C ASN A 78 -31.13 -14.71 54.18
N ALA A 79 -31.19 -15.66 55.10
CA ALA A 79 -32.45 -16.17 55.60
C ALA A 79 -33.26 -15.05 56.29
N GLY A 80 -34.58 -15.18 56.29
CA GLY A 80 -35.45 -14.20 56.96
C GLY A 80 -35.65 -12.90 56.18
N SER A 81 -35.32 -12.85 54.89
CA SER A 81 -35.38 -11.61 54.10
C SER A 81 -36.81 -11.24 53.69
N ALA A 82 -37.18 -9.98 53.89
CA ALA A 82 -38.46 -9.43 53.42
C ALA A 82 -38.44 -8.93 51.98
N SER A 83 -37.26 -8.86 51.34
CA SER A 83 -37.09 -8.35 49.98
C SER A 83 -35.95 -9.07 49.28
N GLN A 84 -36.02 -9.08 47.95
CA GLN A 84 -34.89 -9.40 47.09
C GLN A 84 -34.01 -8.17 46.81
N THR A 85 -32.75 -8.41 46.45
CA THR A 85 -31.74 -7.40 46.13
C THR A 85 -31.36 -7.49 44.65
N PRO A 86 -31.37 -6.40 43.87
CA PRO A 86 -30.93 -6.44 42.48
C PRO A 86 -29.44 -6.77 42.39
N ALA A 87 -29.05 -7.59 41.41
CA ALA A 87 -27.65 -7.80 41.07
C ALA A 87 -27.01 -6.45 40.73
N PRO A 88 -25.90 -6.02 41.36
CA PRO A 88 -25.28 -4.74 41.05
C PRO A 88 -24.71 -4.71 39.61
N ALA A 89 -24.52 -3.51 39.07
CA ALA A 89 -23.86 -3.34 37.76
C ALA A 89 -22.50 -4.06 37.74
N GLY A 90 -22.18 -4.71 36.63
CA GLY A 90 -21.07 -5.66 36.52
C GLY A 90 -21.38 -7.09 36.95
N SER A 91 -22.60 -7.37 37.41
CA SER A 91 -23.07 -8.71 37.70
C SER A 91 -24.47 -8.96 37.15
N TYR A 92 -24.88 -10.22 37.12
CA TYR A 92 -26.18 -10.66 36.64
C TYR A 92 -26.67 -11.89 37.42
N VAL A 93 -27.98 -12.15 37.34
CA VAL A 93 -28.60 -13.37 37.89
C VAL A 93 -29.54 -13.97 36.85
N SER A 94 -29.18 -15.10 36.25
CA SER A 94 -29.94 -15.70 35.15
C SER A 94 -31.19 -16.47 35.59
N GLY A 95 -31.19 -17.03 36.81
CA GLY A 95 -32.26 -17.89 37.32
C GLY A 95 -32.99 -17.33 38.52
N SER A 96 -34.09 -17.97 38.92
CA SER A 96 -34.80 -17.67 40.15
C SER A 96 -34.13 -18.29 41.39
N ALA A 97 -34.51 -17.82 42.57
CA ALA A 97 -34.05 -18.32 43.87
C ALA A 97 -32.53 -18.20 44.10
N ALA A 98 -31.88 -17.21 43.48
CA ALA A 98 -30.45 -16.99 43.63
C ALA A 98 -30.09 -16.45 45.01
N THR A 99 -28.99 -16.95 45.58
CA THR A 99 -28.42 -16.49 46.86
C THR A 99 -27.35 -15.41 46.68
N GLY A 100 -26.89 -15.18 45.45
CA GLY A 100 -25.91 -14.15 45.12
C GLY A 100 -25.84 -13.92 43.61
N PRO A 101 -25.23 -12.80 43.19
CA PRO A 101 -25.05 -12.48 41.78
C PRO A 101 -23.79 -13.13 41.18
N THR A 102 -23.79 -13.34 39.86
CA THR A 102 -22.62 -13.79 39.09
C THR A 102 -21.95 -12.61 38.42
N LEU A 103 -20.64 -12.42 38.60
CA LEU A 103 -19.91 -11.37 37.89
C LEU A 103 -19.91 -11.64 36.37
N CYS A 104 -20.06 -10.59 35.58
CA CYS A 104 -19.85 -10.70 34.14
C CYS A 104 -18.43 -11.20 33.85
N ASN A 105 -18.28 -12.15 32.94
CA ASN A 105 -16.97 -12.58 32.46
C ASN A 105 -16.35 -11.50 31.56
N SER A 106 -15.04 -11.57 31.32
CA SER A 106 -14.39 -10.70 30.33
C SER A 106 -15.06 -10.86 28.96
N GLY A 107 -15.12 -9.76 28.22
CA GLY A 107 -15.94 -9.63 27.02
C GLY A 107 -17.40 -9.25 27.27
N TYR A 108 -17.87 -9.22 28.53
CA TYR A 108 -19.26 -8.91 28.85
C TYR A 108 -19.40 -7.91 30.01
N TYR A 109 -20.48 -7.14 30.02
CA TYR A 109 -20.76 -6.14 31.04
C TYR A 109 -22.26 -6.01 31.33
N THR A 110 -22.63 -5.48 32.50
CA THR A 110 -24.00 -5.02 32.79
C THR A 110 -23.96 -3.57 33.27
N PRO A 111 -24.53 -2.62 32.51
CA PRO A 111 -24.40 -1.19 32.82
C PRO A 111 -25.28 -0.72 33.97
N VAL A 112 -26.32 -1.48 34.32
CA VAL A 112 -27.26 -1.12 35.38
C VAL A 112 -27.55 -2.33 36.28
N PRO A 113 -27.98 -2.10 37.54
CA PRO A 113 -28.41 -3.17 38.42
C PRO A 113 -29.65 -3.92 37.89
N GLY A 114 -29.87 -5.14 38.38
CA GLY A 114 -31.08 -5.92 38.11
C GLY A 114 -31.08 -6.69 36.79
N MET A 115 -29.93 -6.79 36.11
CA MET A 115 -29.82 -7.51 34.83
C MET A 115 -29.84 -9.03 35.05
N SER A 116 -30.63 -9.74 34.25
CA SER A 116 -30.66 -11.21 34.25
C SER A 116 -29.65 -11.83 33.29
N GLU A 117 -29.15 -11.07 32.32
CA GLU A 117 -28.16 -11.52 31.34
C GLU A 117 -27.11 -10.43 31.11
N PRO A 118 -25.86 -10.82 30.85
CA PRO A 118 -24.80 -9.86 30.57
C PRO A 118 -24.77 -9.47 29.09
N ILE A 119 -24.36 -8.24 28.80
CA ILE A 119 -24.26 -7.70 27.44
C ILE A 119 -22.84 -7.94 26.91
N ALA A 120 -22.72 -8.51 25.72
CA ALA A 120 -21.41 -8.64 25.05
C ALA A 120 -20.85 -7.26 24.65
N ALA A 121 -19.54 -7.08 24.78
CA ALA A 121 -18.85 -5.92 24.21
C ALA A 121 -19.19 -5.82 22.70
N SER A 122 -19.49 -4.63 22.21
CA SER A 122 -19.78 -4.40 20.79
C SER A 122 -18.49 -4.45 19.96
N PRO A 123 -18.54 -4.74 18.64
CA PRO A 123 -17.38 -4.57 17.77
C PRO A 123 -16.75 -3.17 17.91
N GLY A 124 -15.42 -3.12 17.95
CA GLY A 124 -14.63 -1.93 18.28
C GLY A 124 -14.42 -1.70 19.78
N TYR A 125 -15.09 -2.44 20.65
CA TYR A 125 -14.99 -2.30 22.10
C TYR A 125 -14.52 -3.61 22.76
N VAL A 126 -13.98 -3.47 23.96
CA VAL A 126 -13.47 -4.58 24.78
C VAL A 126 -13.93 -4.46 26.22
N VAL A 127 -13.95 -5.60 26.90
CA VAL A 127 -14.12 -5.67 28.35
C VAL A 127 -13.04 -6.61 28.91
N ALA A 128 -11.96 -6.03 29.44
CA ALA A 128 -10.78 -6.79 29.83
C ALA A 128 -10.95 -7.65 31.10
N GLY A 129 -11.70 -7.13 32.07
CA GLY A 129 -11.86 -7.74 33.39
C GLY A 129 -13.24 -8.35 33.63
N LYS A 130 -13.33 -9.21 34.64
CA LYS A 130 -14.62 -9.62 35.19
C LYS A 130 -15.27 -8.48 35.97
N GLY A 131 -16.60 -8.51 36.09
CA GLY A 131 -17.31 -7.56 36.94
C GLY A 131 -17.46 -6.16 36.33
N ALA A 132 -17.25 -6.01 35.02
CA ALA A 132 -17.28 -4.71 34.38
C ALA A 132 -18.72 -4.22 34.20
N SER A 133 -18.95 -2.94 34.50
CA SER A 133 -20.22 -2.25 34.22
C SER A 133 -20.20 -1.45 32.92
N ALA A 134 -19.08 -1.48 32.18
CA ALA A 134 -18.94 -0.76 30.93
C ALA A 134 -17.96 -1.47 30.00
N GLN A 135 -18.09 -1.17 28.71
CA GLN A 135 -17.13 -1.52 27.67
C GLN A 135 -16.23 -0.31 27.34
N THR A 136 -15.01 -0.57 26.90
CA THR A 136 -14.05 0.47 26.49
C THR A 136 -13.69 0.31 25.00
N PRO A 137 -13.59 1.39 24.22
CA PRO A 137 -13.16 1.29 22.84
C PRO A 137 -11.71 0.79 22.79
N VAL A 138 -11.37 -0.06 21.82
CA VAL A 138 -9.97 -0.42 21.56
C VAL A 138 -9.16 0.84 21.25
N PRO A 139 -7.93 0.98 21.77
CA PRO A 139 -7.09 2.15 21.48
C PRO A 139 -6.59 2.13 20.03
N PRO A 140 -6.10 3.28 19.49
CA PRO A 140 -5.38 3.29 18.22
C PRO A 140 -4.26 2.25 18.20
N GLY A 141 -4.07 1.63 17.04
CA GLY A 141 -3.18 0.47 16.87
C GLY A 141 -3.86 -0.88 17.06
N PHE A 142 -5.06 -0.92 17.63
CA PHE A 142 -5.82 -2.14 17.88
C PHE A 142 -7.21 -2.08 17.24
N PHE A 143 -7.80 -3.24 17.00
CA PHE A 143 -9.17 -3.40 16.51
C PHE A 143 -9.88 -4.55 17.23
N ALA A 144 -11.22 -4.54 17.27
CA ALA A 144 -12.03 -5.66 17.76
C ALA A 144 -13.14 -5.97 16.75
N ALA A 145 -12.98 -7.02 15.96
CA ALA A 145 -13.90 -7.33 14.87
C ALA A 145 -15.26 -7.85 15.32
N ASN A 146 -15.26 -8.64 16.40
CA ASN A 146 -16.42 -9.39 16.85
C ASN A 146 -16.92 -8.88 18.21
N ALA A 147 -18.21 -9.11 18.47
CA ALA A 147 -18.77 -8.87 19.79
C ALA A 147 -18.15 -9.81 20.83
N GLY A 148 -18.18 -9.40 22.10
CA GLY A 148 -17.66 -10.21 23.22
C GLY A 148 -16.14 -10.17 23.36
N ALA A 149 -15.46 -9.20 22.74
CA ALA A 149 -14.00 -9.12 22.81
C ALA A 149 -13.52 -8.78 24.24
N ALA A 150 -12.67 -9.64 24.81
CA ALA A 150 -12.00 -9.36 26.07
C ALA A 150 -10.79 -8.44 25.90
N ALA A 151 -10.15 -8.47 24.73
CA ALA A 151 -8.99 -7.65 24.42
C ALA A 151 -9.00 -7.23 22.95
N GLY A 152 -8.30 -6.15 22.63
CA GLY A 152 -8.15 -5.69 21.26
C GLY A 152 -7.10 -6.52 20.55
N THR A 153 -7.31 -6.77 19.26
CA THR A 153 -6.33 -7.37 18.37
C THR A 153 -5.42 -6.28 17.82
N PRO A 154 -4.09 -6.35 18.00
CA PRO A 154 -3.19 -5.38 17.38
C PRO A 154 -3.26 -5.48 15.85
N ALA A 155 -3.25 -4.35 15.16
CA ALA A 155 -3.08 -4.31 13.71
C ALA A 155 -1.78 -5.04 13.35
N SER A 156 -1.84 -5.99 12.41
CA SER A 156 -0.64 -6.74 11.99
C SER A 156 0.30 -5.84 11.18
N PRO A 157 1.61 -6.13 11.10
CA PRO A 157 2.52 -5.46 10.16
C PRO A 157 1.90 -5.40 8.76
N GLY A 158 2.05 -4.26 8.09
CA GLY A 158 1.38 -3.95 6.84
C GLY A 158 -0.03 -3.35 7.01
N SER A 159 -0.58 -3.32 8.22
CA SER A 159 -1.87 -2.69 8.53
C SER A 159 -1.79 -1.79 9.76
N TYR A 160 -2.65 -0.80 9.85
CA TYR A 160 -2.68 0.15 10.96
C TYR A 160 -4.12 0.49 11.36
N ALA A 161 -4.32 0.86 12.63
CA ALA A 161 -5.61 1.26 13.16
C ALA A 161 -5.54 2.71 13.69
N PRO A 162 -5.84 3.73 12.86
CA PRO A 162 -5.57 5.13 13.22
C PRO A 162 -6.40 5.71 14.36
N VAL A 163 -7.57 5.15 14.64
CA VAL A 163 -8.51 5.70 15.63
C VAL A 163 -8.94 4.63 16.63
N ALA A 164 -9.41 5.09 17.79
CA ALA A 164 -10.03 4.21 18.77
C ALA A 164 -11.36 3.64 18.24
N GLY A 165 -11.78 2.48 18.75
CA GLY A 165 -13.07 1.89 18.38
C GLY A 165 -13.07 1.18 17.03
N MET A 166 -11.89 0.91 16.45
CA MET A 166 -11.78 0.23 15.16
C MET A 166 -12.29 -1.21 15.24
N ARG A 167 -13.09 -1.59 14.25
CA ARG A 167 -13.53 -3.00 14.05
C ARG A 167 -12.61 -3.79 13.12
N GLU A 168 -11.77 -3.10 12.37
CA GLU A 168 -10.84 -3.70 11.42
C GLU A 168 -9.61 -2.80 11.28
N ALA A 169 -8.46 -3.39 10.95
CA ALA A 169 -7.26 -2.65 10.61
C ALA A 169 -7.25 -2.26 9.13
N ILE A 170 -6.68 -1.10 8.80
CA ILE A 170 -6.56 -0.60 7.43
C ILE A 170 -5.20 -1.02 6.88
N LEU A 171 -5.14 -1.55 5.65
CA LEU A 171 -3.86 -1.82 4.99
C LEU A 171 -3.08 -0.52 4.74
N ALA A 172 -1.76 -0.57 4.91
CA ALA A 172 -0.87 0.49 4.49
C ALA A 172 -1.09 0.78 3.00
N SER A 173 -1.21 2.05 2.62
CA SER A 173 -1.37 2.45 1.22
C SER A 173 -0.05 2.29 0.44
N PRO A 174 -0.07 2.13 -0.89
CA PRO A 174 1.13 2.25 -1.71
C PRO A 174 1.90 3.55 -1.39
N GLY A 175 3.22 3.48 -1.39
CA GLY A 175 4.10 4.54 -0.90
C GLY A 175 4.37 4.52 0.61
N TYR A 176 3.63 3.73 1.41
CA TYR A 176 3.77 3.70 2.87
C TYR A 176 4.03 2.29 3.41
N VAL A 177 4.66 2.22 4.58
CA VAL A 177 4.95 0.98 5.29
C VAL A 177 4.40 1.00 6.70
N VAL A 178 4.06 -0.18 7.21
CA VAL A 178 3.81 -0.40 8.63
C VAL A 178 4.67 -1.56 9.09
N ALA A 179 5.78 -1.26 9.76
CA ALA A 179 6.83 -2.24 10.04
C ALA A 179 6.49 -3.20 11.20
N SER A 180 5.73 -2.72 12.18
CA SER A 180 5.50 -3.42 13.44
C SER A 180 4.01 -3.65 13.71
N PRO A 181 3.64 -4.64 14.55
CA PRO A 181 2.27 -4.79 15.00
C PRO A 181 1.84 -3.62 15.90
N GLY A 182 0.53 -3.38 15.99
CA GLY A 182 -0.05 -2.41 16.91
C GLY A 182 0.13 -0.94 16.48
N MET A 183 0.48 -0.69 15.22
CA MET A 183 0.72 0.66 14.74
C MET A 183 -0.59 1.40 14.47
N SER A 184 -0.68 2.65 14.91
CA SER A 184 -1.78 3.56 14.60
C SER A 184 -1.52 4.42 13.37
N THR A 185 -0.31 4.37 12.80
CA THR A 185 0.08 5.19 11.66
C THR A 185 0.88 4.37 10.66
N GLN A 186 0.77 4.75 9.39
CA GLN A 186 1.68 4.31 8.34
C GLN A 186 2.81 5.32 8.13
N THR A 187 3.99 4.83 7.76
CA THR A 187 5.20 5.66 7.53
C THR A 187 5.49 5.74 6.04
N PRO A 188 5.64 6.94 5.44
CA PRO A 188 5.99 7.03 4.03
C PRO A 188 7.37 6.41 3.76
N ALA A 189 7.56 5.81 2.59
CA ALA A 189 8.87 5.45 2.10
C ALA A 189 9.76 6.70 2.10
N LEU A 190 11.02 6.57 2.53
CA LEU A 190 11.98 7.68 2.46
C LEU A 190 12.35 7.99 1.01
N PRO A 191 12.83 9.22 0.69
CA PRO A 191 13.44 9.50 -0.61
C PRO A 191 14.49 8.44 -0.99
N GLY A 192 14.54 8.08 -2.27
CA GLY A 192 15.35 6.96 -2.77
C GLY A 192 14.72 5.58 -2.58
N ARG A 193 13.54 5.49 -1.94
CA ARG A 193 12.80 4.24 -1.75
C ARG A 193 11.37 4.34 -2.24
N VAL A 194 10.79 3.19 -2.54
CA VAL A 194 9.43 3.06 -3.07
C VAL A 194 8.69 1.90 -2.44
N VAL A 195 7.35 1.95 -2.50
CA VAL A 195 6.47 0.89 -2.03
C VAL A 195 5.33 0.70 -3.04
N PRO A 196 5.45 -0.29 -3.95
CA PRO A 196 4.46 -0.45 -5.03
C PRO A 196 3.08 -0.91 -4.54
N ASN A 197 3.05 -1.76 -3.52
CA ASN A 197 1.85 -2.49 -3.11
C ASN A 197 1.33 -2.01 -1.75
N ALA A 198 0.02 -2.07 -1.58
CA ALA A 198 -0.61 -1.92 -0.27
C ALA A 198 -0.18 -3.06 0.67
N GLY A 199 -0.27 -2.82 1.98
CA GLY A 199 0.06 -3.85 2.98
C GLY A 199 1.56 -4.05 3.21
N ALA A 200 2.42 -3.17 2.71
CA ALA A 200 3.85 -3.34 2.82
C ALA A 200 4.37 -3.13 4.25
N THR A 201 5.29 -3.99 4.66
CA THR A 201 6.01 -3.88 5.94
C THR A 201 7.37 -3.18 5.78
N VAL A 202 7.88 -3.14 4.55
CA VAL A 202 9.21 -2.63 4.20
C VAL A 202 9.17 -1.91 2.86
N SER A 203 10.08 -0.96 2.68
CA SER A 203 10.24 -0.22 1.42
C SER A 203 11.45 -0.73 0.64
N SER A 204 11.33 -0.74 -0.69
CA SER A 204 12.40 -1.16 -1.59
C SER A 204 13.22 0.04 -2.06
N ILE A 205 14.51 -0.18 -2.32
CA ILE A 205 15.40 0.86 -2.85
C ILE A 205 15.07 1.08 -4.33
N ALA A 206 14.97 2.33 -4.79
CA ALA A 206 14.83 2.65 -6.21
C ALA A 206 16.05 2.07 -6.97
N PRO A 207 15.87 1.23 -8.00
CA PRO A 207 16.99 0.61 -8.70
C PRO A 207 17.77 1.66 -9.52
N ALA A 208 19.03 1.34 -9.87
CA ALA A 208 19.80 2.16 -10.82
C ALA A 208 19.01 2.36 -12.11
N GLY A 209 19.19 3.53 -12.74
CA GLY A 209 18.34 3.99 -13.84
C GLY A 209 17.04 4.66 -13.41
N LYS A 210 16.62 4.55 -12.14
CA LYS A 210 15.44 5.23 -11.59
C LYS A 210 15.77 5.98 -10.31
N TYR A 211 15.01 7.04 -10.01
CA TYR A 211 15.18 7.83 -8.79
C TYR A 211 13.82 8.10 -8.13
N ALA A 212 13.83 8.30 -6.81
CA ALA A 212 12.65 8.65 -6.03
C ALA A 212 12.93 9.96 -5.26
N PRO A 213 12.57 11.13 -5.81
CA PRO A 213 12.99 12.42 -5.27
C PRO A 213 12.33 12.80 -3.95
N VAL A 214 11.14 12.27 -3.68
CA VAL A 214 10.36 12.55 -2.47
C VAL A 214 9.98 11.26 -1.76
N GLY A 215 9.59 11.37 -0.50
CA GLY A 215 9.03 10.23 0.23
C GLY A 215 7.61 9.90 -0.20
N GLY A 216 7.14 8.71 0.17
CA GLY A 216 5.76 8.28 -0.10
C GLY A 216 5.51 7.80 -1.54
N MET A 217 6.56 7.54 -2.33
CA MET A 217 6.41 7.14 -3.73
C MET A 217 6.08 5.66 -3.86
N GLN A 218 5.08 5.35 -4.70
CA GLN A 218 4.77 3.97 -5.07
C GLN A 218 5.77 3.40 -6.10
N GLU A 219 6.26 4.25 -6.98
CA GLU A 219 7.14 3.89 -8.09
C GLU A 219 8.26 4.91 -8.25
N ALA A 220 9.42 4.43 -8.69
CA ALA A 220 10.57 5.27 -8.97
C ALA A 220 10.47 5.82 -10.39
N ILE A 221 10.89 7.07 -10.57
CA ILE A 221 10.87 7.77 -11.85
C ILE A 221 12.08 7.32 -12.68
N PRO A 222 11.91 6.83 -13.91
CA PRO A 222 13.04 6.57 -14.82
C PRO A 222 13.83 7.85 -15.11
N ALA A 223 15.16 7.75 -15.22
CA ALA A 223 15.98 8.85 -15.72
C ALA A 223 15.47 9.30 -17.10
N SER A 224 15.34 10.60 -17.35
CA SER A 224 14.93 11.13 -18.65
C SER A 224 16.08 11.03 -19.67
N PRO A 225 15.81 11.02 -20.99
CA PRO A 225 16.87 11.14 -22.00
C PRO A 225 17.78 12.34 -21.72
N GLY A 226 19.08 12.16 -21.96
CA GLY A 226 20.13 13.09 -21.54
C GLY A 226 20.60 12.94 -20.09
N TYR A 227 19.93 12.13 -19.26
CA TYR A 227 20.26 11.92 -17.85
C TYR A 227 20.36 10.42 -17.53
N PHE A 228 21.13 10.08 -16.50
CA PHE A 228 21.27 8.72 -16.00
C PHE A 228 21.26 8.69 -14.47
N VAL A 229 20.97 7.52 -13.89
CA VAL A 229 21.04 7.30 -12.44
C VAL A 229 22.02 6.15 -12.15
N PRO A 230 23.25 6.44 -11.69
CA PRO A 230 24.30 5.43 -11.59
C PRO A 230 24.12 4.42 -10.48
N ALA A 231 23.48 4.82 -9.37
CA ALA A 231 23.40 4.01 -8.16
C ALA A 231 21.94 3.82 -7.73
N PRO A 232 21.59 2.65 -7.16
CA PRO A 232 20.32 2.48 -6.47
C PRO A 232 20.16 3.48 -5.32
N GLY A 233 18.92 3.85 -5.01
CA GLY A 233 18.60 4.72 -3.90
C GLY A 233 18.78 6.20 -4.20
N ALA A 234 19.00 6.57 -5.45
CA ALA A 234 19.15 7.95 -5.84
C ALA A 234 17.84 8.73 -5.65
N THR A 235 17.98 9.97 -5.22
CA THR A 235 16.91 10.96 -5.11
C THR A 235 16.90 11.94 -6.29
N SER A 236 17.86 11.83 -7.20
CA SER A 236 17.97 12.66 -8.40
C SER A 236 18.63 11.88 -9.52
N GLN A 237 18.39 12.35 -10.74
CA GLN A 237 19.13 11.95 -11.93
C GLN A 237 20.33 12.87 -12.17
N THR A 238 21.33 12.36 -12.89
CA THR A 238 22.58 13.05 -13.23
C THR A 238 22.64 13.31 -14.74
N PRO A 239 22.93 14.53 -15.22
CA PRO A 239 23.12 14.78 -16.66
C PRO A 239 24.28 13.93 -17.21
N ALA A 240 24.12 13.39 -18.43
CA ALA A 240 25.23 12.78 -19.15
C ALA A 240 26.34 13.82 -19.34
N PRO A 241 27.59 13.58 -18.93
CA PRO A 241 28.68 14.55 -19.12
C PRO A 241 28.95 14.81 -20.60
N ALA A 242 29.56 15.96 -20.91
CA ALA A 242 30.02 16.26 -22.26
C ALA A 242 30.90 15.11 -22.81
N GLY A 243 30.76 14.82 -24.09
CA GLY A 243 31.34 13.64 -24.73
C GLY A 243 30.45 12.39 -24.64
N SER A 244 29.35 12.42 -23.89
CA SER A 244 28.45 11.26 -23.74
C SER A 244 26.99 11.65 -23.88
N VAL A 245 26.15 10.67 -24.19
CA VAL A 245 24.72 10.84 -24.45
C VAL A 245 23.89 9.72 -23.81
N VAL A 246 22.61 10.02 -23.56
CA VAL A 246 21.62 9.03 -23.11
C VAL A 246 20.37 9.14 -23.98
N GLY A 247 20.18 8.18 -24.89
CA GLY A 247 19.06 8.19 -25.84
C GLY A 247 17.72 7.73 -25.26
N SER A 248 17.75 6.82 -24.28
CA SER A 248 16.54 6.17 -23.77
C SER A 248 16.31 6.47 -22.29
N PRO A 249 15.04 6.56 -21.84
CA PRO A 249 14.74 6.70 -20.42
C PRO A 249 15.24 5.49 -19.61
N GLY A 250 15.49 5.71 -18.32
CA GLY A 250 15.85 4.63 -17.39
C GLY A 250 17.32 4.21 -17.44
N ALA A 251 18.21 4.99 -18.07
CA ALA A 251 19.61 4.63 -18.18
C ALA A 251 20.34 4.72 -16.83
N SER A 252 21.15 3.71 -16.52
CA SER A 252 22.05 3.72 -15.37
C SER A 252 23.45 4.24 -15.69
N SER A 253 23.77 4.45 -16.96
CA SER A 253 25.04 5.00 -17.41
C SER A 253 24.86 5.71 -18.76
N PRO A 254 25.69 6.73 -19.05
CA PRO A 254 25.73 7.35 -20.36
C PRO A 254 26.57 6.53 -21.35
N THR A 255 26.33 6.72 -22.64
CA THR A 255 27.14 6.12 -23.72
C THR A 255 28.00 7.20 -24.35
N LEU A 256 29.30 6.94 -24.55
CA LEU A 256 30.19 7.88 -25.22
C LEU A 256 29.73 8.14 -26.66
N ALA A 257 29.90 9.38 -27.14
CA ALA A 257 29.70 9.69 -28.55
C ALA A 257 30.66 8.85 -29.40
N SER A 258 30.15 8.17 -30.43
CA SER A 258 30.94 7.35 -31.35
C SER A 258 31.81 8.22 -32.27
N PRO A 259 32.88 7.69 -32.89
CA PRO A 259 33.61 8.39 -33.94
C PRO A 259 32.66 8.90 -35.03
N GLY A 260 32.94 10.08 -35.56
CA GLY A 260 32.05 10.83 -36.43
C GLY A 260 31.05 11.72 -35.69
N TYR A 261 30.87 11.56 -34.37
CA TYR A 261 29.91 12.34 -33.58
C TYR A 261 30.56 12.96 -32.35
N TYR A 262 30.05 14.11 -31.91
CA TYR A 262 30.51 14.78 -30.69
C TYR A 262 29.31 15.25 -29.85
N ALA A 263 29.53 15.36 -28.53
CA ALA A 263 28.53 15.85 -27.58
C ALA A 263 29.12 17.03 -26.80
N PRO A 264 28.92 18.28 -27.24
CA PRO A 264 29.64 19.44 -26.70
C PRO A 264 29.21 19.86 -25.30
N VAL A 265 27.99 19.50 -24.87
CA VAL A 265 27.42 19.92 -23.59
C VAL A 265 26.90 18.73 -22.81
N ALA A 266 26.79 18.89 -21.49
CA ALA A 266 26.16 17.88 -20.65
C ALA A 266 24.64 17.83 -20.89
N GLY A 267 24.02 16.69 -20.61
CA GLY A 267 22.57 16.52 -20.72
C GLY A 267 22.05 16.17 -22.11
N MET A 268 22.93 15.81 -23.05
CA MET A 268 22.52 15.51 -24.42
C MET A 268 21.89 14.12 -24.56
N SER A 269 20.73 14.05 -25.22
CA SER A 269 20.07 12.79 -25.53
C SER A 269 20.56 12.13 -26.82
N ALA A 270 21.19 12.90 -27.71
CA ALA A 270 21.76 12.43 -28.96
C ALA A 270 23.05 13.19 -29.27
N ALA A 271 24.01 12.51 -29.91
CA ALA A 271 25.27 13.14 -30.30
C ALA A 271 25.10 13.86 -31.63
N ILE A 272 25.85 14.94 -31.83
CA ILE A 272 25.80 15.74 -33.06
C ILE A 272 26.83 15.17 -34.04
N PRO A 273 26.47 14.91 -35.31
CA PRO A 273 27.43 14.47 -36.31
C PRO A 273 28.44 15.60 -36.62
N ALA A 274 29.70 15.23 -36.85
CA ALA A 274 30.76 16.18 -37.21
C ALA A 274 30.42 16.86 -38.55
N PRO A 275 30.25 18.19 -38.61
CA PRO A 275 29.87 18.88 -39.84
C PRO A 275 30.90 18.64 -40.94
N ALA A 276 30.46 18.72 -42.20
CA ALA A 276 31.36 18.60 -43.35
C ALA A 276 32.52 19.60 -43.26
N GLY A 277 33.72 19.17 -43.65
CA GLY A 277 34.97 19.89 -43.41
C GLY A 277 35.60 19.66 -42.04
N THR A 278 34.96 18.89 -41.15
CA THR A 278 35.51 18.47 -39.86
C THR A 278 35.42 16.94 -39.68
N TYR A 279 36.14 16.40 -38.69
CA TYR A 279 36.11 14.98 -38.36
C TYR A 279 36.20 14.73 -36.85
N VAL A 280 35.72 13.56 -36.41
CA VAL A 280 35.90 13.06 -35.03
C VAL A 280 36.42 11.63 -35.07
N ASN A 281 37.69 11.42 -34.72
CA ASN A 281 38.34 10.11 -34.80
C ASN A 281 38.35 9.32 -33.48
N ALA A 282 37.84 9.89 -32.38
CA ALA A 282 37.84 9.28 -31.06
C ALA A 282 36.43 9.21 -30.49
N THR A 283 36.17 8.22 -29.64
CA THR A 283 34.97 8.18 -28.82
C THR A 283 35.03 9.28 -27.75
N GLY A 284 33.87 9.78 -27.32
CA GLY A 284 33.83 10.73 -26.21
C GLY A 284 34.17 12.17 -26.58
N ALA A 285 34.21 12.51 -27.86
CA ALA A 285 34.60 13.84 -28.30
C ALA A 285 33.56 14.91 -27.88
N THR A 286 34.07 16.06 -27.42
CA THR A 286 33.28 17.25 -27.09
C THR A 286 33.28 18.30 -28.20
N SER A 287 34.14 18.14 -29.20
CA SER A 287 34.23 19.01 -30.36
C SER A 287 34.80 18.24 -31.57
N PRO A 288 34.48 18.67 -32.80
CA PRO A 288 35.09 18.12 -34.00
C PRO A 288 36.43 18.82 -34.31
N SER A 289 37.33 18.11 -34.97
CA SER A 289 38.65 18.61 -35.39
C SER A 289 38.64 18.96 -36.88
N THR A 290 39.42 19.96 -37.27
CA THR A 290 39.69 20.26 -38.69
C THR A 290 40.78 19.35 -39.24
N PRO A 291 40.64 18.78 -40.45
CA PRO A 291 41.71 18.04 -41.11
C PRO A 291 42.99 18.88 -41.27
N PRO A 292 44.18 18.26 -41.32
CA PRO A 292 45.41 18.95 -41.67
C PRO A 292 45.34 19.60 -43.07
N PRO A 293 46.18 20.62 -43.36
CA PRO A 293 46.27 21.20 -44.70
C PRO A 293 46.49 20.12 -45.77
N GLY A 294 45.73 20.20 -46.87
CA GLY A 294 45.74 19.18 -47.93
C GLY A 294 44.82 17.99 -47.71
N PHE A 295 43.96 18.00 -46.67
CA PHE A 295 42.94 16.97 -46.40
C PHE A 295 41.56 17.59 -46.13
N THR A 296 40.47 16.84 -46.38
CA THR A 296 39.07 17.29 -46.20
C THR A 296 38.12 16.14 -45.85
N THR A 297 36.90 16.47 -45.44
CA THR A 297 35.77 15.54 -45.27
C THR A 297 34.55 16.03 -46.05
N TYR A 298 33.87 15.12 -46.75
CA TYR A 298 32.76 15.46 -47.64
C TYR A 298 31.37 15.17 -47.06
N ALA A 299 31.29 14.39 -45.98
CA ALA A 299 30.03 13.97 -45.37
C ALA A 299 29.93 14.42 -43.91
N ASN A 300 28.71 14.74 -43.49
CA ASN A 300 28.40 14.93 -42.08
C ASN A 300 28.60 13.59 -41.34
N GLY A 301 29.20 13.62 -40.15
CA GLY A 301 29.47 12.41 -39.38
C GLY A 301 30.79 11.72 -39.72
N SER A 302 31.73 12.41 -40.36
CA SER A 302 33.00 11.80 -40.78
C SER A 302 33.92 11.47 -39.60
N SER A 303 34.36 10.21 -39.51
CA SER A 303 35.29 9.73 -38.47
C SER A 303 36.76 9.75 -38.89
N SER A 304 37.02 10.00 -40.17
CA SER A 304 38.33 10.09 -40.80
C SER A 304 38.32 11.22 -41.85
N TYR A 305 39.49 11.55 -42.39
CA TYR A 305 39.66 12.55 -43.44
C TYR A 305 40.41 11.95 -44.64
N VAL A 306 40.20 12.53 -45.82
CA VAL A 306 40.84 12.11 -47.08
C VAL A 306 41.66 13.26 -47.67
N PRO A 307 42.71 12.99 -48.47
CA PRO A 307 43.43 14.06 -49.16
C PRO A 307 42.46 14.94 -49.96
N ILE A 308 42.65 16.26 -49.91
CA ILE A 308 42.07 17.17 -50.88
C ILE A 308 42.70 16.74 -52.20
N GLY A 309 41.90 16.06 -53.01
CA GLY A 309 42.33 15.64 -54.33
C GLY A 309 42.68 16.87 -55.14
N THR A 310 43.95 17.24 -55.16
CA THR A 310 44.52 17.84 -56.36
C THR A 310 44.48 16.73 -57.40
N VAL A 311 43.40 16.67 -58.18
CA VAL A 311 43.49 16.06 -59.48
C VAL A 311 44.47 16.92 -60.27
N THR A 312 45.75 16.56 -60.22
CA THR A 312 46.75 17.18 -61.07
C THR A 312 46.49 16.65 -62.48
N LEU A 313 45.87 17.50 -63.30
CA LEU A 313 45.66 17.21 -64.70
C LEU A 313 47.05 17.14 -65.36
N ILE A 314 47.43 15.96 -65.84
CA ILE A 314 48.75 15.73 -66.45
C ILE A 314 48.75 16.26 -67.88
N SER A 315 47.67 15.98 -68.62
CA SER A 315 47.47 16.48 -69.98
C SER A 315 46.01 16.39 -70.38
N TYR A 316 45.63 17.20 -71.37
CA TYR A 316 44.45 16.97 -72.18
C TYR A 316 44.88 16.91 -73.65
N ILE A 317 44.51 15.86 -74.36
CA ILE A 317 44.79 15.71 -75.80
C ILE A 317 43.47 15.79 -76.54
N LEU A 318 43.41 16.71 -77.50
CA LEU A 318 42.35 16.76 -78.50
C LEU A 318 42.78 15.90 -79.68
N ASP A 319 42.14 14.74 -79.84
CA ASP A 319 42.42 13.88 -80.98
C ASP A 319 41.89 14.53 -82.26
N PRO A 320 42.49 14.26 -83.44
CA PRO A 320 42.02 14.80 -84.72
C PRO A 320 40.54 14.47 -85.05
N GLY A 321 39.96 13.47 -84.37
CA GLY A 321 38.54 13.08 -84.46
C GLY A 321 37.61 13.74 -83.43
N GLY A 322 38.11 14.70 -82.64
CA GLY A 322 37.32 15.49 -81.69
C GLY A 322 37.10 14.86 -80.30
N SER A 323 37.61 13.66 -80.01
CA SER A 323 37.65 13.12 -78.65
C SER A 323 38.66 13.86 -77.78
N CYS A 324 38.38 13.94 -76.48
CA CYS A 324 39.29 14.53 -75.50
C CYS A 324 39.72 13.46 -74.50
N THR A 325 41.03 13.19 -74.43
CA THR A 325 41.60 12.27 -73.44
C THR A 325 42.15 13.07 -72.26
N PHE A 326 41.66 12.75 -71.06
CA PHE A 326 42.12 13.35 -69.81
C PHE A 326 43.04 12.36 -69.09
N SER A 327 44.20 12.84 -68.65
CA SER A 327 45.16 12.07 -67.85
C SER A 327 45.32 12.69 -66.46
N TRP A 328 45.19 11.88 -65.41
CA TRP A 328 45.44 12.32 -64.04
C TRP A 328 46.12 11.24 -63.21
N ASN A 329 46.75 11.65 -62.12
CA ASN A 329 47.31 10.73 -61.14
C ASN A 329 46.20 10.21 -60.23
N THR A 330 46.18 8.89 -60.03
CA THR A 330 45.25 8.25 -59.08
C THR A 330 45.94 7.81 -57.81
N GLU A 331 45.23 7.92 -56.69
CA GLU A 331 45.62 7.35 -55.40
C GLU A 331 44.96 5.98 -55.22
N ALA A 332 45.68 5.05 -54.57
CA ALA A 332 45.16 3.72 -54.31
C ALA A 332 43.95 3.77 -53.37
N GLY A 333 42.86 3.10 -53.74
CA GLY A 333 41.64 3.01 -52.92
C GLY A 333 40.66 4.18 -53.07
N GLN A 334 40.99 5.18 -53.89
CA GLN A 334 40.06 6.25 -54.30
C GLN A 334 39.39 5.88 -55.62
N THR A 335 38.11 6.21 -55.79
CA THR A 335 37.45 6.15 -57.11
C THR A 335 37.32 7.56 -57.66
N TYR A 336 37.49 7.73 -58.96
CA TYR A 336 37.43 9.02 -59.63
C TYR A 336 36.27 9.02 -60.62
N GLY A 337 35.24 9.81 -60.34
CA GLY A 337 34.15 10.09 -61.28
C GLY A 337 34.58 11.15 -62.29
N VAL A 338 34.40 10.85 -63.57
CA VAL A 338 34.61 11.77 -64.69
C VAL A 338 33.25 12.28 -65.14
N PHE A 339 33.08 13.60 -65.15
CA PHE A 339 31.82 14.26 -65.46
C PHE A 339 31.97 15.23 -66.62
N MET A 340 30.89 15.41 -67.37
CA MET A 340 30.78 16.37 -68.47
C MET A 340 29.57 17.29 -68.26
N SER A 341 29.71 18.55 -68.65
CA SER A 341 28.66 19.58 -68.59
C SER A 341 28.67 20.49 -69.82
N ASN A 342 27.49 21.02 -70.15
CA ASN A 342 27.31 22.01 -71.22
C ASN A 342 27.31 23.45 -70.68
N ASN A 343 26.98 23.63 -69.40
CA ASN A 343 26.64 24.93 -68.82
C ASN A 343 27.23 25.15 -67.41
N LEU A 344 28.08 24.24 -66.92
CA LEU A 344 28.66 24.22 -65.56
C LEU A 344 27.66 24.01 -64.40
N LEU A 345 26.36 23.99 -64.67
CA LEU A 345 25.30 23.84 -63.67
C LEU A 345 24.84 22.39 -63.53
N GLU A 346 24.72 21.67 -64.65
CA GLU A 346 24.30 20.27 -64.68
C GLU A 346 25.44 19.37 -65.16
N TRP A 347 25.70 18.28 -64.44
CA TRP A 347 26.84 17.39 -64.69
C TRP A 347 26.37 15.95 -64.87
N ILE A 348 26.79 15.31 -65.94
CA ILE A 348 26.52 13.89 -66.22
C ILE A 348 27.82 13.11 -66.01
N GLU A 349 27.75 12.03 -65.22
CA GLU A 349 28.87 11.09 -65.07
C GLU A 349 29.03 10.27 -66.34
N ILE A 350 30.24 10.23 -66.88
CA ILE A 350 30.56 9.52 -68.12
C ILE A 350 31.50 8.34 -67.91
N ALA A 351 32.25 8.34 -66.81
CA ALA A 351 33.10 7.21 -66.42
C ALA A 351 33.36 7.24 -64.91
N SER A 352 33.50 6.07 -64.31
CA SER A 352 33.94 5.89 -62.93
C SER A 352 35.20 5.04 -62.92
N VAL A 353 36.31 5.61 -62.44
CA VAL A 353 37.64 5.01 -62.57
C VAL A 353 38.22 4.69 -61.19
N PRO A 354 38.37 3.40 -60.83
CA PRO A 354 39.04 3.04 -59.60
C PRO A 354 40.54 3.38 -59.69
N GLY A 355 41.05 4.04 -58.66
CA GLY A 355 42.46 4.33 -58.46
C GLY A 355 43.21 3.09 -58.03
N THR A 356 44.26 2.74 -58.79
CA THR A 356 45.04 1.52 -58.57
C THR A 356 46.49 1.90 -58.31
N GLY A 357 47.00 1.71 -57.08
CA GLY A 357 48.42 1.76 -56.72
C GLY A 357 49.16 3.10 -56.99
N SER A 358 49.97 3.58 -56.04
CA SER A 358 50.76 4.81 -56.24
C SER A 358 52.01 4.57 -57.09
N PRO A 359 52.39 5.45 -58.06
CA PRO A 359 51.57 6.34 -58.87
C PRO A 359 51.22 5.70 -60.23
N ALA A 360 49.93 5.47 -60.49
CA ALA A 360 49.43 5.08 -61.80
C ALA A 360 48.71 6.26 -62.47
N THR A 361 49.13 6.62 -63.69
CA THR A 361 48.38 7.53 -64.56
C THR A 361 47.18 6.79 -65.12
N LYS A 362 45.98 7.35 -64.94
CA LYS A 362 44.76 6.86 -65.60
C LYS A 362 44.30 7.84 -66.66
N ASN A 363 43.82 7.27 -67.75
CA ASN A 363 43.32 7.99 -68.90
C ASN A 363 41.87 7.63 -69.12
N VAL A 364 41.03 8.63 -69.35
CA VAL A 364 39.67 8.43 -69.88
C VAL A 364 39.51 9.29 -71.11
N THR A 365 39.15 8.64 -72.22
CA THR A 365 38.77 9.30 -73.45
C THR A 365 37.28 9.58 -73.40
N ALA A 366 36.91 10.84 -73.33
CA ALA A 366 35.51 11.23 -73.45
C ALA A 366 35.05 11.05 -74.92
N PRO A 367 33.81 10.60 -75.15
CA PRO A 367 33.26 10.54 -76.51
C PRO A 367 33.28 11.93 -77.16
N THR A 368 33.43 11.96 -78.49
CA THR A 368 33.43 13.19 -79.28
C THR A 368 32.27 14.09 -78.84
N PRO A 369 32.51 15.30 -78.31
CA PRO A 369 31.44 16.13 -77.82
C PRO A 369 30.58 16.56 -79.01
N ASP A 370 29.28 16.27 -78.97
CA ASP A 370 28.32 16.97 -79.83
C ASP A 370 28.45 18.48 -79.58
N ALA A 371 28.26 19.26 -80.65
CA ALA A 371 28.45 20.70 -80.68
C ALA A 371 27.73 21.40 -79.51
N GLY A 372 28.47 21.66 -78.41
CA GLY A 372 27.94 22.35 -77.23
C GLY A 372 28.40 21.83 -75.86
N LYS A 373 28.99 20.64 -75.73
CA LYS A 373 29.53 20.17 -74.42
C LYS A 373 30.99 20.61 -74.25
N ARG A 374 31.29 21.55 -73.36
CA ARG A 374 32.62 22.21 -73.29
C ARG A 374 33.35 22.05 -71.97
N PHE A 375 32.70 21.50 -70.95
CA PHE A 375 33.27 21.45 -69.60
C PHE A 375 33.38 20.02 -69.11
N PHE A 376 34.55 19.68 -68.58
CA PHE A 376 34.85 18.39 -67.99
C PHE A 376 35.42 18.60 -66.60
N ARG A 377 35.11 17.69 -65.68
CA ARG A 377 35.74 17.64 -64.36
C ARG A 377 35.97 16.19 -63.96
N VAL A 378 37.06 15.96 -63.26
CA VAL A 378 37.34 14.69 -62.59
C VAL A 378 37.28 14.99 -61.10
N ILE A 379 36.48 14.21 -60.38
CA ILE A 379 36.31 14.35 -58.93
C ILE A 379 36.64 13.02 -58.30
N ALA A 380 37.46 13.03 -57.25
CA ALA A 380 37.59 11.87 -56.38
C ALA A 380 36.25 11.66 -55.67
N THR A 381 35.55 10.59 -56.04
CA THR A 381 34.29 10.19 -55.42
C THR A 381 34.60 9.33 -54.20
N PRO A 382 33.98 9.59 -53.04
CA PRO A 382 34.11 8.67 -51.91
C PRO A 382 33.64 7.28 -52.33
N THR A 383 34.42 6.26 -51.99
CA THR A 383 34.03 4.86 -52.15
C THR A 383 32.77 4.61 -51.30
N PRO A 384 31.72 3.96 -51.84
CA PRO A 384 30.49 3.71 -51.09
C PRO A 384 30.70 2.82 -49.87
#